data_AF-A0A4Q5A5I7-F1
#
_entry.id   AF-A0A4Q5A5I7-F1
#
_cell.length_a   1.000
_cell.length_b   1.000
_cell.length_c   1.000
_cell.angle_alpha   90.00
_cell.angle_beta   90.00
_cell.angle_gamma   90.00
#
_symmetry.space_group_name_H-M   'P 1'
#
loop_
_entity.id
_entity.type
_entity.pdbx_description
1 polymer ?
#
loop_
_entity_poly.entity_id
_entity_poly.type
_entity_poly.pdbx_seq_one_letter_code
_entity_poly.pdbx_strand_id
1 'polypeptide(L)'
;MNTTNTAKRRRATTLAQQERILDMATSLPSTKSVLREVMAEATTANLDLIERWFGLEIEQHARSRKARLIRQDGFPTAKSLDGYDWSRLKMPADWGRGRLESLEFIEHAEDLVLYGNVGCGKTHLAVAIGRLACLNNIPVRFFTASDLLMRLRRAKNDNRLDHELAAIGKARLVIIDEFGYMPIDEEGSRLLFQVISDSYETRSIIYTTNIEFSGWGRILGDANMAAALIDRTVHHGRLIRFQGESYRSQHALMTK
;
A
#
# COMPACT_ATOMS: atom_id res chain seq x y z
N MET A 1 57.82 -12.92 18.86
CA MET A 1 56.97 -11.71 18.81
C MET A 1 56.36 -11.40 17.42
N ASN A 2 56.22 -12.36 16.49
CA ASN A 2 55.87 -12.04 15.08
C ASN A 2 54.50 -12.54 14.56
N THR A 3 53.73 -13.30 15.35
CA THR A 3 52.45 -13.89 14.91
C THR A 3 51.24 -12.97 15.09
N THR A 4 51.28 -12.07 16.07
CA THR A 4 50.19 -11.13 16.37
C THR A 4 50.08 -10.01 15.32
N ASN A 5 51.18 -9.66 14.65
CA ASN A 5 51.23 -8.55 13.69
C ASN A 5 50.72 -8.96 12.30
N THR A 6 50.96 -10.20 11.88
CA THR A 6 50.47 -10.80 10.61
C THR A 6 48.97 -11.03 10.61
N ALA A 7 48.40 -11.48 11.74
CA ALA A 7 46.95 -11.65 11.88
C ALA A 7 46.20 -10.32 11.82
N LYS A 8 46.75 -9.27 12.45
CA LYS A 8 46.19 -7.90 12.44
C LYS A 8 46.23 -7.29 11.04
N ARG A 9 47.35 -7.46 10.31
CA ARG A 9 47.50 -7.03 8.92
C ARG A 9 46.53 -7.76 7.99
N ARG A 10 46.41 -9.09 8.11
CA ARG A 10 45.44 -9.89 7.34
C ARG A 10 44.01 -9.39 7.54
N ARG A 11 43.59 -9.18 8.79
CA ARG A 11 42.25 -8.69 9.13
C ARG A 11 41.94 -7.32 8.53
N ALA A 12 42.92 -6.41 8.53
CA ALA A 12 42.80 -5.09 7.90
C ALA A 12 42.70 -5.17 6.37
N THR A 13 43.49 -6.02 5.71
CA THR A 13 43.35 -6.29 4.26
C THR A 13 42.02 -6.92 3.90
N THR A 14 41.48 -7.82 4.75
CA THR A 14 40.17 -8.45 4.54
C THR A 14 39.05 -7.42 4.64
N LEU A 15 39.10 -6.49 5.61
CA LEU A 15 38.12 -5.41 5.74
C LEU A 15 38.17 -4.44 4.55
N ALA A 16 39.37 -4.05 4.10
CA ALA A 16 39.52 -3.20 2.92
C ALA A 16 39.05 -3.88 1.62
N GLN A 17 39.20 -5.21 1.54
CA GLN A 17 38.67 -6.00 0.43
C GLN A 17 37.14 -6.08 0.47
N GLN A 18 36.55 -6.24 1.66
CA GLN A 18 35.09 -6.20 1.85
C GLN A 18 34.50 -4.86 1.40
N GLU A 19 35.14 -3.75 1.77
CA GLU A 19 34.69 -2.39 1.41
C GLU A 19 34.75 -2.15 -0.11
N ARG A 20 35.82 -2.59 -0.79
CA ARG A 20 35.91 -2.53 -2.26
C ARG A 20 34.83 -3.36 -2.95
N ILE A 21 34.52 -4.54 -2.42
CA ILE A 21 33.46 -5.41 -2.97
C ILE A 21 32.09 -4.73 -2.83
N LEU A 22 31.82 -4.06 -1.70
CA LEU A 22 30.57 -3.33 -1.47
C LEU A 22 30.39 -2.15 -2.44
N ASP A 23 31.46 -1.40 -2.72
CA ASP A 23 31.42 -0.31 -3.70
C ASP A 23 31.14 -0.83 -5.12
N MET A 24 31.84 -1.89 -5.54
CA MET A 24 31.67 -2.48 -6.87
C MET A 24 30.24 -3.02 -7.09
N ALA A 25 29.61 -3.58 -6.05
CA ALA A 25 28.27 -4.15 -6.12
C ALA A 25 27.19 -3.14 -6.54
N THR A 26 27.39 -1.84 -6.28
CA THR A 26 26.40 -0.80 -6.61
C THR A 26 26.29 -0.47 -8.11
N SER A 27 27.17 -1.02 -8.94
CA SER A 27 27.40 -0.54 -10.31
C SER A 27 27.13 -1.54 -11.44
N LEU A 28 26.57 -2.72 -11.18
CA LEU A 28 26.63 -3.86 -12.11
C LEU A 28 25.26 -4.33 -12.66
N PRO A 29 24.88 -3.93 -13.89
CA PRO A 29 23.65 -4.39 -14.57
C PRO A 29 23.82 -5.66 -15.43
N SER A 30 25.03 -6.18 -15.64
CA SER A 30 25.32 -7.30 -16.57
C SER A 30 25.84 -8.56 -15.85
N THR A 31 25.06 -9.05 -14.89
CA THR A 31 25.49 -10.09 -13.93
C THR A 31 25.64 -11.49 -14.56
N LYS A 32 24.81 -11.87 -15.54
CA LYS A 32 24.75 -13.26 -16.02
C LYS A 32 25.95 -13.71 -16.87
N SER A 33 26.50 -12.86 -17.74
CA SER A 33 27.65 -13.23 -18.59
C SER A 33 28.94 -13.30 -17.77
N VAL A 34 29.14 -12.34 -16.87
CA VAL A 34 30.31 -12.28 -15.98
C VAL A 34 30.31 -13.43 -14.99
N LEU A 35 29.16 -13.79 -14.41
CA LEU A 35 29.07 -14.94 -13.51
C LEU A 35 29.39 -16.25 -14.22
N ARG A 36 29.02 -16.41 -15.49
CA ARG A 36 29.32 -17.63 -16.26
C ARG A 36 30.83 -17.83 -16.42
N GLU A 37 31.57 -16.75 -16.65
CA GLU A 37 33.03 -16.75 -16.76
C GLU A 37 33.69 -17.05 -15.42
N VAL A 38 33.24 -16.40 -14.34
CA VAL A 38 33.77 -16.63 -12.99
C VAL A 38 33.47 -18.04 -12.48
N MET A 39 32.30 -18.60 -12.79
CA MET A 39 31.92 -19.96 -12.38
C MET A 39 32.69 -21.05 -13.14
N ALA A 40 33.19 -20.77 -14.35
CA ALA A 40 33.96 -21.73 -15.14
C ALA A 40 35.30 -22.09 -14.47
N GLU A 41 35.84 -21.20 -13.65
CA GLU A 41 37.11 -21.36 -12.94
C GLU A 41 36.93 -21.50 -11.41
N ALA A 42 35.67 -21.53 -10.93
CA ALA A 42 35.36 -21.53 -9.50
C ALA A 42 35.51 -22.92 -8.86
N THR A 43 36.06 -22.95 -7.64
CA THR A 43 35.99 -24.13 -6.78
C THR A 43 34.60 -24.29 -6.18
N THR A 44 34.26 -25.48 -5.66
CA THR A 44 32.99 -25.73 -4.95
C THR A 44 32.76 -24.73 -3.82
N ALA A 45 33.78 -24.42 -3.03
CA ALA A 45 33.68 -23.44 -1.94
C ALA A 45 33.40 -22.00 -2.44
N ASN A 46 33.91 -21.64 -3.63
CA ASN A 46 33.59 -20.35 -4.25
C ASN A 46 32.13 -20.31 -4.72
N LEU A 47 31.63 -21.41 -5.28
CA LEU A 47 30.24 -21.54 -5.69
C LEU A 47 29.27 -21.45 -4.50
N ASP A 48 29.56 -22.14 -3.39
CA ASP A 48 28.77 -22.08 -2.16
C ASP A 48 28.71 -20.66 -1.58
N LEU A 49 29.83 -19.93 -1.63
CA LEU A 49 29.90 -18.55 -1.18
C LEU A 49 29.07 -17.60 -2.06
N ILE A 50 29.12 -17.78 -3.39
CA ILE A 50 28.32 -17.01 -4.34
C ILE A 50 26.83 -17.29 -4.16
N GLU A 51 26.45 -18.56 -4.02
CA GLU A 51 25.07 -18.96 -3.77
C GLU A 51 24.54 -18.35 -2.47
N ARG A 52 25.32 -18.44 -1.38
CA ARG A 52 24.96 -17.82 -0.10
C ARG A 52 24.83 -16.31 -0.21
N TRP A 53 25.74 -15.63 -0.92
CA TRP A 53 25.65 -14.20 -1.13
C TRP A 53 24.38 -13.80 -1.89
N PHE A 54 24.07 -14.47 -2.99
CA PHE A 54 22.84 -14.20 -3.75
C PHE A 54 21.57 -14.51 -2.96
N GLY A 55 21.57 -15.58 -2.17
CA GLY A 55 20.48 -15.85 -1.23
C GLY A 55 20.24 -14.67 -0.28
N LEU A 56 21.30 -14.17 0.35
CA LEU A 56 21.21 -13.01 1.25
C LEU A 56 20.78 -11.72 0.53
N GLU A 57 21.28 -11.46 -0.68
CA GLU A 57 20.92 -10.27 -1.45
C GLU A 57 19.45 -10.30 -1.90
N ILE A 58 18.97 -11.46 -2.38
CA ILE A 58 17.57 -11.65 -2.75
C ILE A 58 16.67 -11.43 -1.53
N GLU A 59 17.02 -11.99 -0.38
CA GLU A 59 16.28 -11.77 0.86
C GLU A 59 16.29 -10.28 1.28
N GLN A 60 17.43 -9.62 1.20
CA GLN A 60 17.57 -8.21 1.55
C GLN A 60 16.74 -7.32 0.62
N HIS A 61 16.83 -7.54 -0.70
CA HIS A 61 15.99 -6.83 -1.67
C HIS A 61 14.50 -7.06 -1.42
N ALA A 62 14.08 -8.29 -1.11
CA ALA A 62 12.70 -8.58 -0.76
C ALA A 62 12.24 -7.81 0.49
N ARG A 63 13.08 -7.76 1.54
CA ARG A 63 12.81 -6.98 2.76
C ARG A 63 12.76 -5.47 2.48
N SER A 64 13.73 -4.94 1.74
CA SER A 64 13.81 -3.53 1.38
C SER A 64 12.63 -3.08 0.51
N ARG A 65 12.16 -3.93 -0.42
CA ARG A 65 10.97 -3.66 -1.22
C ARG A 65 9.73 -3.49 -0.35
N LYS A 66 9.47 -4.43 0.57
CA LYS A 66 8.33 -4.34 1.50
C LYS A 66 8.42 -3.08 2.37
N ALA A 67 9.60 -2.81 2.95
CA ALA A 67 9.82 -1.62 3.77
C ALA A 67 9.63 -0.31 2.99
N ARG A 68 10.02 -0.28 1.71
CA ARG A 68 9.79 0.86 0.83
C ARG A 68 8.31 1.07 0.54
N LEU A 69 7.56 0.01 0.23
CA LEU A 69 6.11 0.10 0.02
C LEU A 69 5.41 0.62 1.27
N ILE A 70 5.78 0.10 2.44
CA ILE A 70 5.25 0.55 3.75
C ILE A 70 5.58 2.02 4.04
N ARG A 71 6.71 2.54 3.54
CA ARG A 71 7.05 3.96 3.69
C ARG A 71 6.34 4.87 2.68
N GLN A 72 5.99 4.33 1.52
CA GLN A 72 5.43 5.10 0.40
C GLN A 72 3.90 5.12 0.37
N ASP A 73 3.25 4.28 1.18
CA ASP A 73 1.80 4.17 1.25
C ASP A 73 1.12 5.41 1.83
N GLY A 74 1.74 6.09 2.80
CA GLY A 74 1.17 7.25 3.49
C GLY A 74 0.25 6.90 4.67
N PHE A 75 0.35 5.70 5.26
CA PHE A 75 -0.55 5.31 6.36
C PHE A 75 -0.36 6.20 7.61
N PRO A 76 -1.46 6.61 8.26
CA PRO A 76 -1.40 7.48 9.44
C PRO A 76 -0.88 6.74 10.68
N THR A 77 -1.11 5.43 10.77
CA THR A 77 -0.65 4.59 11.90
C THR A 77 -0.34 3.17 11.45
N ALA A 78 0.54 2.48 12.17
CA ALA A 78 0.84 1.08 11.91
C ALA A 78 -0.24 0.17 12.51
N LYS A 79 -1.24 -0.23 11.72
CA LYS A 79 -2.27 -1.21 12.11
C LYS A 79 -2.06 -2.54 11.40
N SER A 80 -2.49 -3.65 12.01
CA SER A 80 -2.53 -4.98 11.41
C SER A 80 -3.88 -5.65 11.69
N LEU A 81 -4.12 -6.77 11.01
CA LEU A 81 -5.28 -7.63 11.23
C LEU A 81 -5.10 -8.55 12.45
N ASP A 82 -3.91 -8.61 13.03
CA ASP A 82 -3.61 -9.46 14.18
C ASP A 82 -4.45 -9.03 15.39
N GLY A 83 -5.24 -9.95 15.93
CA GLY A 83 -6.15 -9.66 17.04
C GLY A 83 -7.30 -8.71 16.69
N TYR A 84 -7.60 -8.49 15.40
CA TYR A 84 -8.75 -7.68 15.00
C TYR A 84 -10.08 -8.35 15.37
N ASP A 85 -11.00 -7.58 15.94
CA ASP A 85 -12.35 -8.03 16.30
C ASP A 85 -13.29 -7.93 15.09
N TRP A 86 -13.64 -9.08 14.52
CA TRP A 86 -14.52 -9.20 13.36
C TRP A 86 -16.02 -9.22 13.72
N SER A 87 -16.37 -9.35 15.00
CA SER A 87 -17.77 -9.54 15.43
C SER A 87 -18.66 -8.33 15.11
N ARG A 88 -18.06 -7.15 14.97
CA ARG A 88 -18.75 -5.88 14.71
C ARG A 88 -18.97 -5.59 13.22
N LEU A 89 -18.56 -6.50 12.33
CA LEU A 89 -18.63 -6.31 10.89
C LEU A 89 -19.71 -7.21 10.29
N LYS A 90 -20.55 -6.61 9.44
CA LYS A 90 -21.50 -7.34 8.60
C LYS A 90 -21.04 -7.25 7.14
N MET A 91 -20.73 -8.42 6.58
CA MET A 91 -20.32 -8.60 5.19
C MET A 91 -21.47 -9.22 4.36
N PRO A 92 -21.40 -9.22 3.02
CA PRO A 92 -22.32 -9.98 2.17
C PRO A 92 -22.33 -11.48 2.52
N ALA A 93 -23.39 -12.21 2.20
CA ALA A 93 -23.50 -13.62 2.60
C ALA A 93 -22.54 -14.55 1.83
N ASP A 94 -22.22 -14.18 0.58
CA ASP A 94 -21.34 -14.87 -0.36
C ASP A 94 -19.87 -14.42 -0.26
N TRP A 95 -19.58 -13.44 0.59
CA TRP A 95 -18.27 -12.78 0.66
C TRP A 95 -17.85 -12.55 2.11
N GLY A 96 -16.62 -12.89 2.47
CA GLY A 96 -16.24 -12.88 3.88
C GLY A 96 -14.75 -12.68 4.14
N ARG A 97 -14.41 -12.84 5.43
CA ARG A 97 -13.06 -12.63 5.99
C ARG A 97 -11.94 -13.28 5.18
N GLY A 98 -12.12 -14.52 4.71
CA GLY A 98 -11.09 -15.22 3.94
C GLY A 98 -10.65 -14.47 2.67
N ARG A 99 -11.55 -13.73 2.01
CA ARG A 99 -11.23 -12.90 0.84
C ARG A 99 -10.49 -11.61 1.19
N LEU A 100 -10.72 -11.07 2.39
CA LEU A 100 -9.95 -9.94 2.92
C LEU A 100 -8.52 -10.34 3.28
N GLU A 101 -8.37 -11.48 3.95
CA GLU A 101 -7.05 -11.95 4.42
C GLU A 101 -6.20 -12.49 3.27
N SER A 102 -6.80 -13.08 2.24
CA SER A 102 -6.09 -13.51 1.02
C SER A 102 -5.80 -12.37 0.06
N LEU A 103 -6.46 -11.21 0.21
CA LEU A 103 -6.41 -10.08 -0.72
C LEU A 103 -6.90 -10.39 -2.14
N GLU A 104 -7.67 -11.47 -2.32
CA GLU A 104 -8.19 -11.92 -3.63
C GLU A 104 -8.97 -10.81 -4.35
N PHE A 105 -9.70 -9.98 -3.60
CA PHE A 105 -10.46 -8.86 -4.14
C PHE A 105 -9.59 -7.86 -4.95
N ILE A 106 -8.30 -7.73 -4.61
CA ILE A 106 -7.33 -6.86 -5.33
C ILE A 106 -6.96 -7.46 -6.69
N GLU A 107 -6.98 -8.78 -6.82
CA GLU A 107 -6.71 -9.47 -8.08
C GLU A 107 -7.86 -9.30 -9.07
N HIS A 108 -9.09 -9.28 -8.57
CA HIS A 108 -10.30 -9.11 -9.36
C HIS A 108 -10.72 -7.64 -9.55
N ALA A 109 -9.91 -6.69 -9.09
CA ALA A 109 -10.23 -5.25 -9.10
C ALA A 109 -11.59 -4.93 -8.44
N GLU A 110 -11.96 -5.67 -7.40
CA GLU A 110 -13.17 -5.41 -6.61
C GLU A 110 -12.93 -4.24 -5.64
N ASP A 111 -13.91 -3.35 -5.50
CA ASP A 111 -13.85 -2.25 -4.53
C ASP A 111 -14.37 -2.68 -3.16
N LEU A 112 -13.92 -2.04 -2.08
CA LEU A 112 -14.51 -2.21 -0.74
C LEU A 112 -15.07 -0.89 -0.23
N VAL A 113 -16.33 -0.89 0.15
CA VAL A 113 -16.97 0.24 0.81
C VAL A 113 -17.12 -0.09 2.29
N LEU A 114 -16.24 0.49 3.10
CA LEU A 114 -16.30 0.39 4.56
C LEU A 114 -17.25 1.46 5.07
N TYR A 115 -18.47 1.05 5.42
CA TYR A 115 -19.54 1.96 5.83
C TYR A 115 -19.90 1.77 7.31
N GLY A 116 -20.11 2.88 8.04
CA GLY A 116 -20.65 2.84 9.40
C GLY A 116 -20.31 4.08 10.21
N ASN A 117 -20.74 4.11 11.47
CA ASN A 117 -20.57 5.27 12.36
C ASN A 117 -19.09 5.61 12.64
N VAL A 118 -18.87 6.83 13.12
CA VAL A 118 -17.54 7.32 13.49
C VAL A 118 -16.99 6.48 14.65
N GLY A 119 -15.69 6.16 14.59
CA GLY A 119 -15.03 5.41 15.66
C GLY A 119 -15.24 3.89 15.64
N CYS A 120 -15.96 3.32 14.69
CA CYS A 120 -16.19 1.86 14.61
C CYS A 120 -15.02 1.05 14.01
N GLY A 121 -13.90 1.69 13.62
CA GLY A 121 -12.71 0.98 13.14
C GLY A 121 -12.55 0.84 11.62
N LYS A 122 -13.31 1.60 10.82
CA LYS A 122 -13.22 1.60 9.34
C LYS A 122 -11.81 1.88 8.83
N THR A 123 -11.22 3.00 9.25
CA THR A 123 -9.84 3.39 8.91
C THR A 123 -8.82 2.36 9.40
N HIS A 124 -9.05 1.75 10.58
CA HIS A 124 -8.16 0.69 11.08
C HIS A 124 -8.14 -0.49 10.11
N LEU A 125 -9.32 -0.98 9.70
CA LEU A 125 -9.40 -2.10 8.77
C LEU A 125 -8.75 -1.75 7.42
N ALA A 126 -9.06 -0.57 6.87
CA ALA A 126 -8.48 -0.13 5.60
C ALA A 126 -6.94 -0.11 5.65
N VAL A 127 -6.37 0.48 6.71
CA VAL A 127 -4.91 0.53 6.92
C VAL A 127 -4.32 -0.86 7.13
N ALA A 128 -5.00 -1.73 7.89
CA ALA A 128 -4.53 -3.10 8.12
C ALA A 128 -4.50 -3.93 6.83
N ILE A 129 -5.53 -3.82 5.97
CA ILE A 129 -5.57 -4.45 4.64
C ILE A 129 -4.48 -3.86 3.75
N GLY A 130 -4.36 -2.53 3.71
CA GLY A 130 -3.31 -1.86 2.92
C GLY A 130 -1.91 -2.30 3.33
N ARG A 131 -1.65 -2.45 4.63
CA ARG A 131 -0.37 -2.97 5.13
C ARG A 131 -0.15 -4.43 4.74
N LEU A 132 -1.18 -5.27 4.85
CA LEU A 132 -1.12 -6.66 4.40
C LEU A 132 -0.79 -6.74 2.90
N ALA A 133 -1.37 -5.87 2.09
CA ALA A 133 -1.06 -5.75 0.66
C ALA A 133 0.41 -5.33 0.43
N CYS A 134 0.93 -4.32 1.15
CA CYS A 134 2.34 -3.95 1.09
C CYS A 134 3.27 -5.12 1.47
N LEU A 135 2.90 -5.93 2.48
CA LEU A 135 3.65 -7.12 2.90
C LEU A 135 3.65 -8.24 1.83
N ASN A 136 2.62 -8.28 0.99
CA ASN A 136 2.49 -9.14 -0.19
C ASN A 136 3.06 -8.50 -1.48
N ASN A 137 3.87 -7.45 -1.37
CA ASN A 137 4.50 -6.71 -2.48
C ASN A 137 3.52 -6.01 -3.43
N ILE A 138 2.27 -5.81 -3.01
CA ILE A 138 1.26 -5.08 -3.77
C ILE A 138 1.42 -3.59 -3.47
N PRO A 139 1.60 -2.72 -4.49
CA PRO A 139 1.74 -1.28 -4.27
C PRO A 139 0.42 -0.65 -3.84
N VAL A 140 0.44 0.07 -2.73
CA VAL A 140 -0.74 0.73 -2.13
C VAL A 140 -0.52 2.24 -2.03
N ARG A 141 -1.60 3.01 -2.14
CA ARG A 141 -1.63 4.44 -1.80
C ARG A 141 -2.78 4.73 -0.85
N PHE A 142 -2.50 5.48 0.19
CA PHE A 142 -3.48 5.97 1.15
C PHE A 142 -3.63 7.48 1.01
N PHE A 143 -4.88 7.94 1.00
CA PHE A 143 -5.26 9.33 1.04
C PHE A 143 -6.49 9.51 1.92
N THR A 144 -6.58 10.62 2.64
CA THR A 144 -7.92 11.14 2.98
C THR A 144 -8.54 11.73 1.70
N ALA A 145 -9.86 11.74 1.59
CA ALA A 145 -10.55 12.32 0.44
C ALA A 145 -10.16 13.80 0.23
N SER A 146 -10.00 14.55 1.33
CA SER A 146 -9.56 15.94 1.32
C SER A 146 -8.12 16.11 0.81
N ASP A 147 -7.18 15.27 1.28
CA ASP A 147 -5.78 15.34 0.84
C ASP A 147 -5.63 14.98 -0.63
N LEU A 148 -6.36 13.95 -1.08
CA LEU A 148 -6.39 13.57 -2.49
C LEU A 148 -6.89 14.72 -3.35
N LEU A 149 -7.99 15.35 -2.95
CA LEU A 149 -8.56 16.48 -3.66
C LEU A 149 -7.59 17.66 -3.75
N MET A 150 -6.98 18.05 -2.62
CA MET A 150 -5.98 19.13 -2.59
C MET A 150 -4.77 18.81 -3.48
N ARG A 151 -4.32 17.56 -3.48
CA ARG A 151 -3.21 17.10 -4.32
C ARG A 151 -3.54 17.20 -5.81
N LEU A 152 -4.72 16.75 -6.21
CA LEU A 152 -5.20 16.83 -7.60
C LEU A 152 -5.38 18.28 -8.06
N ARG A 153 -5.93 19.15 -7.21
CA ARG A 153 -6.06 20.59 -7.52
C ARG A 153 -4.71 21.25 -7.73
N ARG A 154 -3.74 21.00 -6.85
CA ARG A 154 -2.37 21.50 -7.03
C ARG A 154 -1.76 21.00 -8.34
N ALA A 155 -1.87 19.70 -8.61
CA ALA A 155 -1.36 19.13 -9.85
C ALA A 155 -2.02 19.73 -11.10
N LYS A 156 -3.32 20.01 -11.06
CA LYS A 156 -4.04 20.70 -12.13
C LYS A 156 -3.53 22.13 -12.34
N ASN A 157 -3.42 22.92 -11.26
CA ASN A 157 -2.92 24.30 -11.32
C ASN A 157 -1.48 24.37 -11.84
N ASP A 158 -0.67 23.36 -11.52
CA ASP A 158 0.72 23.21 -11.97
C ASP A 158 0.84 22.59 -13.38
N ASN A 159 -0.28 22.35 -14.11
CA ASN A 159 -0.32 21.66 -15.41
C ASN A 159 0.37 20.27 -15.42
N ARG A 160 0.28 19.53 -14.32
CA ARG A 160 0.86 18.18 -14.14
C ARG A 160 -0.17 17.15 -13.68
N LEU A 161 -1.46 17.38 -13.95
CA LEU A 161 -2.55 16.50 -13.53
C LEU A 161 -2.35 15.08 -14.07
N ASP A 162 -2.05 14.92 -15.36
CA ASP A 162 -1.85 13.61 -15.98
C ASP A 162 -0.70 12.82 -15.34
N HIS A 163 0.39 13.52 -15.01
CA HIS A 163 1.51 12.91 -14.28
C HIS A 163 1.10 12.45 -12.88
N GLU A 164 0.28 13.23 -12.19
CA GLU A 164 -0.22 12.88 -10.85
C GLU A 164 -1.17 11.68 -10.89
N LEU A 165 -2.10 11.65 -11.85
CA LEU A 165 -3.01 10.52 -12.09
C LEU A 165 -2.21 9.25 -12.43
N ALA A 166 -1.22 9.35 -13.32
CA ALA A 166 -0.33 8.24 -13.63
C ALA A 166 0.48 7.77 -12.41
N ALA A 167 0.88 8.68 -11.52
CA ALA A 167 1.59 8.33 -10.29
C ALA A 167 0.70 7.61 -9.28
N ILE A 168 -0.58 7.99 -9.18
CA ILE A 168 -1.60 7.29 -8.38
C ILE A 168 -1.90 5.92 -9.00
N GLY A 169 -2.06 5.85 -10.32
CA GLY A 169 -2.35 4.62 -11.08
C GLY A 169 -1.25 3.55 -11.03
N LYS A 170 -0.05 3.86 -10.54
CA LYS A 170 0.99 2.85 -10.22
C LYS A 170 0.60 1.96 -9.03
N ALA A 171 -0.38 2.36 -8.22
CA ALA A 171 -0.90 1.55 -7.13
C ALA A 171 -1.90 0.52 -7.65
N ARG A 172 -1.85 -0.70 -7.10
CA ARG A 172 -2.87 -1.73 -7.33
C ARG A 172 -4.03 -1.64 -6.36
N LEU A 173 -3.83 -0.92 -5.25
CA LEU A 173 -4.85 -0.62 -4.26
C LEU A 173 -4.75 0.87 -3.88
N VAL A 174 -5.86 1.58 -4.01
CA VAL A 174 -6.00 2.96 -3.53
C VAL A 174 -6.96 2.96 -2.34
N ILE A 175 -6.59 3.63 -1.26
CA ILE A 175 -7.43 3.81 -0.08
C ILE A 175 -7.81 5.27 0.01
N ILE A 176 -9.11 5.53 0.02
CA ILE A 176 -9.71 6.86 0.17
C ILE A 176 -10.48 6.87 1.49
N ASP A 177 -9.81 7.39 2.52
CA ASP A 177 -10.34 7.50 3.88
C ASP A 177 -11.19 8.77 4.03
N GLU A 178 -12.17 8.73 4.93
CA GLU A 178 -13.05 9.86 5.26
C GLU A 178 -13.84 10.40 4.05
N PHE A 179 -14.20 9.51 3.11
CA PHE A 179 -15.01 9.86 1.96
C PHE A 179 -16.38 10.37 2.41
N GLY A 180 -16.66 11.62 2.07
CA GLY A 180 -17.92 12.26 2.41
C GLY A 180 -17.91 13.18 3.63
N TYR A 181 -16.79 13.31 4.34
CA TYR A 181 -16.74 14.16 5.53
C TYR A 181 -16.85 15.67 5.24
N MET A 182 -16.37 16.11 4.07
CA MET A 182 -16.41 17.49 3.63
C MET A 182 -17.21 17.63 2.33
N PRO A 183 -18.01 18.70 2.15
CA PRO A 183 -18.60 19.03 0.85
C PRO A 183 -17.50 19.24 -0.20
N ILE A 184 -17.71 18.67 -1.39
CA ILE A 184 -16.80 18.79 -2.52
C ILE A 184 -17.49 19.67 -3.57
N ASP A 185 -16.77 20.66 -4.10
CA ASP A 185 -17.29 21.46 -5.20
C ASP A 185 -17.25 20.70 -6.53
N GLU A 186 -17.91 21.24 -7.55
CA GLU A 186 -18.05 20.59 -8.85
C GLU A 186 -16.69 20.24 -9.48
N GLU A 187 -15.70 21.13 -9.36
CA GLU A 187 -14.35 20.86 -9.87
C GLU A 187 -13.69 19.69 -9.14
N GLY A 188 -13.80 19.66 -7.81
CA GLY A 188 -13.23 18.58 -7.01
C GLY A 188 -13.88 17.24 -7.29
N SER A 189 -15.19 17.23 -7.53
CA SER A 189 -15.92 16.03 -7.89
C SER A 189 -15.47 15.48 -9.23
N ARG A 190 -15.23 16.34 -10.23
CA ARG A 190 -14.64 15.93 -11.53
C ARG A 190 -13.26 15.30 -11.36
N LEU A 191 -12.42 15.88 -10.49
CA LEU A 191 -11.07 15.37 -10.23
C LEU A 191 -11.10 13.98 -9.55
N LEU A 192 -11.93 13.81 -8.52
CA LEU A 192 -12.12 12.52 -7.87
C LEU A 192 -12.76 11.49 -8.82
N PHE A 193 -13.70 11.95 -9.66
CA PHE A 193 -14.31 11.12 -10.68
C PHE A 193 -13.28 10.53 -11.63
N GLN A 194 -12.27 11.31 -12.01
CA GLN A 194 -11.18 10.83 -12.87
C GLN A 194 -10.37 9.72 -12.19
N VAL A 195 -9.99 9.88 -10.92
CA VAL A 195 -9.27 8.83 -10.17
C VAL A 195 -10.09 7.54 -10.04
N ILE A 196 -11.38 7.64 -9.74
CA ILE A 196 -12.25 6.48 -9.56
C ILE A 196 -12.50 5.80 -10.91
N SER A 197 -12.77 6.58 -11.97
CA SER A 197 -12.99 6.06 -13.32
C SER A 197 -11.74 5.39 -13.89
N ASP A 198 -10.56 5.98 -13.70
CA ASP A 198 -9.29 5.38 -14.12
C ASP A 198 -8.99 4.06 -13.38
N SER A 199 -9.63 3.84 -12.24
CA SER A 199 -9.43 2.66 -11.40
C SER A 199 -10.42 1.53 -11.70
N TYR A 200 -11.60 1.88 -12.22
CA TYR A 200 -12.64 0.93 -12.59
C TYR A 200 -12.10 -0.22 -13.45
N GLU A 201 -12.34 -1.47 -13.04
CA GLU A 201 -11.87 -2.71 -13.68
C GLU A 201 -10.35 -2.85 -13.85
N THR A 202 -9.54 -1.95 -13.29
CA THR A 202 -8.07 -2.01 -13.39
C THR A 202 -7.36 -2.09 -12.04
N ARG A 203 -7.96 -1.57 -10.97
CA ARG A 203 -7.42 -1.61 -9.60
C ARG A 203 -8.53 -1.46 -8.58
N SER A 204 -8.30 -1.95 -7.37
CA SER A 204 -9.26 -1.82 -6.28
C SER A 204 -9.15 -0.50 -5.54
N ILE A 205 -10.30 0.00 -5.09
CA ILE A 205 -10.42 1.12 -4.17
C ILE A 205 -11.07 0.66 -2.86
N ILE A 206 -10.48 1.05 -1.73
CA ILE A 206 -11.14 1.00 -0.42
C ILE A 206 -11.63 2.39 -0.07
N TYR A 207 -12.94 2.54 0.12
CA TYR A 207 -13.57 3.74 0.64
C TYR A 207 -13.86 3.56 2.12
N THR A 208 -13.58 4.56 2.95
CA THR A 208 -14.18 4.63 4.29
C THR A 208 -15.16 5.78 4.33
N THR A 209 -16.39 5.51 4.77
CA THR A 209 -17.44 6.53 4.82
C THR A 209 -18.42 6.27 5.96
N ASN A 210 -19.00 7.33 6.48
CA ASN A 210 -20.16 7.29 7.38
C ASN A 210 -21.45 7.72 6.66
N ILE A 211 -21.42 7.88 5.34
CA ILE A 211 -22.55 8.36 4.56
C ILE A 211 -23.00 7.27 3.57
N GLU A 212 -24.30 7.03 3.56
CA GLU A 212 -24.95 6.10 2.63
C GLU A 212 -24.86 6.61 1.19
N PHE A 213 -24.92 5.70 0.21
CA PHE A 213 -24.86 6.06 -1.21
C PHE A 213 -25.86 7.14 -1.62
N SER A 214 -27.06 7.15 -1.03
CA SER A 214 -28.08 8.20 -1.25
C SER A 214 -27.59 9.61 -0.89
N GLY A 215 -26.64 9.72 0.04
CA GLY A 215 -26.04 11.00 0.44
C GLY A 215 -24.89 11.46 -0.44
N TRP A 216 -24.35 10.62 -1.34
CA TRP A 216 -23.16 10.96 -2.13
C TRP A 216 -23.44 12.09 -3.15
N GLY A 217 -24.66 12.19 -3.67
CA GLY A 217 -25.07 13.30 -4.54
C GLY A 217 -24.90 14.66 -3.89
N ARG A 218 -25.21 14.78 -2.60
CA ARG A 218 -25.04 16.03 -1.84
C ARG A 218 -23.56 16.37 -1.63
N ILE A 219 -22.74 15.36 -1.38
CA ILE A 219 -21.31 15.53 -1.09
C ILE A 219 -20.57 15.96 -2.34
N LEU A 220 -20.87 15.32 -3.47
CA LEU A 220 -20.21 15.57 -4.75
C LEU A 220 -20.77 16.79 -5.48
N GLY A 221 -21.86 17.40 -5.01
CA GLY A 221 -22.44 18.60 -5.62
C GLY A 221 -23.09 18.37 -6.99
N ASP A 222 -23.07 17.14 -7.52
CA ASP A 222 -23.67 16.73 -8.79
C ASP A 222 -24.27 15.32 -8.63
N ALA A 223 -25.60 15.24 -8.76
CA ALA A 223 -26.35 13.99 -8.63
C ALA A 223 -26.07 13.00 -9.77
N ASN A 224 -25.83 13.47 -11.00
CA ASN A 224 -25.53 12.61 -12.15
C ASN A 224 -24.14 12.00 -12.01
N MET A 225 -23.17 12.80 -11.59
CA MET A 225 -21.81 12.32 -11.32
C MET A 225 -21.78 11.33 -10.16
N ALA A 226 -22.52 11.61 -9.08
CA ALA A 226 -22.65 10.69 -7.97
C ALA A 226 -23.30 9.37 -8.39
N ALA A 227 -24.37 9.41 -9.19
CA ALA A 227 -25.00 8.20 -9.72
C ALA A 227 -24.00 7.37 -10.55
N ALA A 228 -23.23 8.02 -11.42
CA ALA A 228 -22.22 7.35 -12.23
C ALA A 228 -21.06 6.76 -11.40
N LEU A 229 -20.68 7.38 -10.27
CA LEU A 229 -19.69 6.82 -9.35
C LEU A 229 -20.25 5.65 -8.57
N ILE A 230 -21.46 5.79 -8.02
CA ILE A 230 -22.14 4.73 -7.28
C ILE A 230 -22.30 3.50 -8.17
N ASP A 231 -22.74 3.68 -9.41
CA ASP A 231 -22.92 2.59 -10.38
C ASP A 231 -21.64 1.77 -10.56
N ARG A 232 -20.51 2.43 -10.82
CA ARG A 232 -19.18 1.79 -10.94
C ARG A 232 -18.75 1.08 -9.66
N THR A 233 -18.87 1.75 -8.52
CA THR A 233 -18.49 1.20 -7.22
C THR A 233 -19.39 0.04 -6.82
N VAL A 234 -20.69 0.05 -7.16
CA VAL A 234 -21.63 -1.02 -6.79
C VAL A 234 -21.48 -2.23 -7.72
N HIS A 235 -21.14 -2.03 -8.98
CA HIS A 235 -21.00 -3.11 -9.95
C HIS A 235 -19.97 -4.17 -9.51
N HIS A 236 -18.79 -3.72 -9.04
CA HIS A 236 -17.69 -4.60 -8.60
C HIS A 236 -17.31 -4.42 -7.13
N GLY A 237 -18.09 -3.67 -6.35
CA GLY A 237 -17.76 -3.37 -4.96
C GLY A 237 -18.49 -4.23 -3.93
N ARG A 238 -17.85 -4.38 -2.78
CA ARG A 238 -18.39 -5.08 -1.61
C ARG A 238 -18.62 -4.10 -0.48
N LEU A 239 -19.86 -4.01 -0.02
CA LEU A 239 -20.24 -3.18 1.13
C LEU A 239 -20.00 -3.93 2.44
N ILE A 240 -19.07 -3.44 3.26
CA ILE A 240 -18.78 -3.95 4.59
C ILE A 240 -19.33 -2.95 5.61
N ARG A 241 -20.33 -3.37 6.37
CA ARG A 241 -21.02 -2.52 7.35
C ARG A 241 -20.42 -2.71 8.73
N PHE A 242 -20.02 -1.62 9.35
CA PHE A 242 -19.51 -1.56 10.72
C PHE A 242 -20.66 -1.21 11.67
N GLN A 243 -20.85 -2.04 12.69
CA GLN A 243 -21.91 -1.91 13.68
C GLN A 243 -21.33 -1.71 15.08
N GLY A 244 -22.17 -1.27 16.01
CA GLY A 244 -21.80 -1.05 17.41
C GLY A 244 -21.25 0.34 17.72
N GLU A 245 -20.88 0.51 18.98
CA GLU A 245 -20.42 1.80 19.51
C GLU A 245 -19.00 2.15 19.04
N SER A 246 -18.69 3.44 19.12
CA SER A 246 -17.35 3.97 18.86
C SER A 246 -16.31 3.35 19.79
N TYR A 247 -15.32 2.68 19.20
CA TYR A 247 -14.16 2.15 19.93
C TYR A 247 -13.41 3.26 20.68
N ARG A 248 -13.31 4.45 20.07
CA ARG A 248 -12.67 5.61 20.71
C ARG A 248 -13.41 6.08 21.96
N SER A 249 -14.73 5.94 21.98
CA SER A 249 -15.57 6.31 23.13
C SER A 249 -15.45 5.28 24.25
N GLN A 250 -15.40 3.99 23.91
CA GLN A 250 -15.20 2.90 24.88
C GLN A 250 -13.82 2.97 25.57
N HIS A 251 -12.82 3.52 24.88
CA HIS A 251 -11.45 3.69 25.38
C HIS A 251 -11.08 5.16 25.65
N ALA A 252 -12.06 6.04 25.83
CA ALA A 252 -11.80 7.45 26.12
C ALA A 252 -11.22 7.62 27.53
N LEU A 253 -10.15 8.41 27.67
CA LEU A 253 -9.58 8.81 28.97
C LEU A 253 -10.44 9.88 29.68
N MET A 254 -11.30 10.57 28.93
CA MET A 254 -12.29 11.46 29.50
C MET A 254 -13.52 10.64 29.88
N THR A 255 -13.60 10.31 31.16
CA THR A 255 -14.83 9.76 31.76
C THR A 255 -15.86 10.87 31.88
N LYS A 256 -17.13 10.57 31.55
CA LYS A 256 -18.27 11.48 31.81
C LYS A 256 -18.43 11.76 33.29
#